data_AF-M7NG85-F1
#
_entry.id   AF-M7NG85-F1
#
_cell.length_a   1.000
_cell.length_b   1.000
_cell.length_c   1.000
_cell.angle_alpha   90.00
_cell.angle_beta   90.00
_cell.angle_gamma   90.00
#
_symmetry.space_group_name_H-M   'P 1'
#
loop_
_entity.id
_entity.type
_entity.pdbx_description
1 polymer ?
#
loop_
_entity_poly.entity_id
_entity_poly.type
_entity_poly.pdbx_seq_one_letter_code
_entity_poly.pdbx_strand_id
1 'polypeptide(L)'
;MIPSHYTRSIRVFSAYTGCHGTRTVGVRVSREHPKHSGVLGLHWVPWDAHCWRPGESRKTLHKISEPWIETISLWCDQSLESLAYAMPQLGLQQHGLINPRHFAGRRAHRTHGPACQRCALAHDAGRFVEIHTTHEHVICPNHGLWIGEGTATPDDQLSISACPEIPATWHHHKNIIQRQVRNRTRKAFETSRTITWQWYDQFHHFSYTANVYDDLATSRPHRASQQPMVAASLYPAIVELAAAVASPYWAKIAHSNHPDDFLDRISTSITEGWRPTGAHDPLRSWKERNWDT
;
A
#
# COMPACT_ATOMS: atom_id res chain seq x y z
N MET A 1 30.64 19.08 -30.85
CA MET A 1 30.48 19.17 -29.38
C MET A 1 29.00 19.15 -29.08
N ILE A 2 28.51 18.02 -28.54
CA ILE A 2 27.11 17.85 -28.13
C ILE A 2 27.03 18.31 -26.66
N PRO A 3 26.13 19.22 -26.26
CA PRO A 3 26.03 19.61 -24.85
C PRO A 3 25.51 18.42 -24.04
N SER A 4 26.19 18.11 -22.93
CA SER A 4 25.82 17.02 -22.04
C SER A 4 24.41 17.24 -21.47
N HIS A 5 23.55 16.24 -21.59
CA HIS A 5 22.25 16.24 -20.93
C HIS A 5 22.44 16.27 -19.40
N TYR A 6 22.15 17.42 -18.78
CA TYR A 6 22.03 17.52 -17.33
C TYR A 6 20.85 16.66 -16.86
N THR A 7 21.13 15.59 -16.14
CA THR A 7 20.09 14.79 -15.48
C THR A 7 19.63 15.53 -14.23
N ARG A 8 18.44 16.15 -14.29
CA ARG A 8 17.82 16.79 -13.13
C ARG A 8 17.16 15.73 -12.26
N SER A 9 17.62 15.59 -11.03
CA SER A 9 16.99 14.73 -10.01
C SER A 9 16.34 15.64 -8.96
N ILE A 10 15.02 15.80 -9.04
CA ILE A 10 14.23 16.49 -8.03
C ILE A 10 13.41 15.44 -7.28
N ARG A 11 13.57 15.38 -5.96
CA ARG A 11 12.88 14.40 -5.12
C ARG A 11 12.05 15.14 -4.09
N VAL A 12 10.73 14.97 -4.19
CA VAL A 12 9.77 15.47 -3.22
C VAL A 12 9.48 14.36 -2.23
N PHE A 13 9.57 14.65 -0.93
CA PHE A 13 9.19 13.70 0.11
C PHE A 13 8.42 14.37 1.23
N SER A 14 7.38 13.70 1.70
CA SER A 14 6.78 14.02 2.99
C SER A 14 7.66 13.38 4.06
N ALA A 15 8.09 14.13 5.08
CA ALA A 15 8.87 13.59 6.19
C ALA A 15 8.15 13.88 7.50
N TYR A 16 7.83 12.83 8.25
CA TYR A 16 7.36 12.97 9.62
C TYR A 16 8.57 13.14 10.53
N THR A 17 8.76 14.32 11.11
CA THR A 17 9.72 14.54 12.19
C THR A 17 8.98 14.44 13.52
N GLY A 18 9.24 13.36 14.25
CA GLY A 18 8.65 13.12 15.57
C GLY A 18 9.08 14.20 16.57
N CYS A 19 8.08 14.90 17.13
CA CYS A 19 7.98 15.32 18.54
C CYS A 19 6.77 16.25 18.77
N HIS A 20 6.21 16.89 17.73
CA HIS A 20 5.12 17.88 17.91
C HIS A 20 3.94 17.77 16.93
N GLY A 21 3.74 16.64 16.24
CA GLY A 21 2.55 16.42 15.39
C GLY A 21 2.45 17.33 14.16
N THR A 22 3.47 18.13 13.86
CA THR A 22 3.53 18.96 12.64
C THR A 22 3.95 18.13 11.43
N ARG A 23 3.05 18.01 10.45
CA ARG A 23 3.35 17.45 9.13
C ARG A 23 4.20 18.44 8.34
N THR A 24 5.39 18.01 7.92
CA THR A 24 6.31 18.85 7.13
C THR A 24 6.54 18.20 5.77
N VAL A 25 6.25 18.93 4.69
CA VAL A 25 6.59 18.50 3.33
C VAL A 25 8.00 19.00 3.04
N GLY A 26 8.94 18.09 2.79
CA GLY A 26 10.33 18.42 2.47
C GLY A 26 10.61 18.18 1.00
N VAL A 27 10.89 19.22 0.23
CA VAL A 27 11.38 19.07 -1.15
C VAL A 27 12.91 19.09 -1.13
N ARG A 28 13.57 18.05 -1.64
CA ARG A 28 15.02 18.06 -1.86
C ARG A 28 15.29 18.28 -3.34
N VAL A 29 15.91 19.42 -3.62
CA VAL A 29 16.33 19.81 -4.97
C VAL A 29 17.85 19.79 -4.99
N SER A 30 18.46 18.81 -5.65
CA SER A 30 19.89 18.87 -5.95
C SER A 30 20.07 19.70 -7.22
N ARG A 31 20.55 20.94 -7.09
CA ARG A 31 21.04 21.74 -8.22
C ARG A 31 22.53 21.98 -8.04
N GLU A 32 23.33 21.67 -9.06
CA GLU A 32 24.55 22.43 -9.31
C GLU A 32 24.11 23.79 -9.88
N HIS A 33 24.37 24.86 -9.13
CA HIS A 33 23.91 26.22 -9.45
C HIS A 33 24.74 26.83 -10.60
N PRO A 34 24.10 27.53 -11.56
CA PRO A 34 24.63 28.76 -12.10
C PRO A 34 24.07 29.92 -11.28
N LYS A 35 24.96 30.85 -10.91
CA LYS A 35 24.65 32.14 -10.30
C LYS A 35 23.82 32.94 -11.30
N HIS A 36 22.59 33.34 -10.98
CA HIS A 36 21.99 34.62 -11.39
C HIS A 36 20.68 34.87 -10.62
N SER A 37 20.45 36.16 -10.40
CA SER A 37 19.59 36.87 -9.43
C SER A 37 18.10 36.86 -9.76
N GLY A 38 17.27 36.68 -8.72
CA GLY A 38 15.83 36.98 -8.71
C GLY A 38 15.34 36.99 -7.26
N VAL A 39 14.86 38.15 -6.79
CA VAL A 39 14.50 38.42 -5.40
C VAL A 39 13.21 37.69 -5.03
N LEU A 40 13.32 36.64 -4.23
CA LEU A 40 12.28 36.08 -3.37
C LEU A 40 12.90 35.98 -1.98
N GLY A 41 12.33 36.67 -0.99
CA GLY A 41 12.82 36.69 0.38
C GLY A 41 12.79 35.29 1.01
N LEU A 42 13.89 34.56 0.88
CA LEU A 42 14.13 33.27 1.50
C LEU A 42 14.86 33.52 2.82
N HIS A 43 14.18 33.33 3.95
CA HIS A 43 14.84 33.32 5.25
C HIS A 43 15.41 31.92 5.53
N TRP A 44 16.72 31.89 5.77
CA TRP A 44 17.44 30.72 6.27
C TRP A 44 17.17 30.62 7.77
N VAL A 45 16.43 29.60 8.21
CA VAL A 45 16.25 29.32 9.63
C VAL A 45 17.19 28.18 10.00
N PRO A 46 18.11 28.35 10.96
CA PRO A 46 18.94 27.26 11.45
C PRO A 46 18.08 26.34 12.34
N TRP A 47 17.97 25.06 11.97
CA TRP A 47 17.39 24.02 12.83
C TRP A 47 18.42 22.89 12.98
N ASP A 48 18.77 22.62 14.23
CA ASP A 48 19.69 21.63 14.82
C ASP A 48 20.71 20.93 13.91
N ALA A 49 21.97 21.26 14.16
CA ALA A 49 23.14 21.02 13.33
C ALA A 49 23.76 19.61 13.42
N HIS A 50 23.11 18.62 14.05
CA HIS A 50 23.80 17.38 14.42
C HIS A 50 23.75 16.22 13.39
N CYS A 51 23.15 16.40 12.21
CA CYS A 51 22.99 15.30 11.25
C CYS A 51 23.46 15.60 9.81
N TRP A 52 24.21 16.68 9.55
CA TRP A 52 24.38 17.18 8.18
C TRP A 52 25.82 17.11 7.65
N ARG A 53 25.96 16.73 6.37
CA ARG A 53 27.21 16.88 5.61
C ARG A 53 27.36 18.35 5.13
N PRO A 54 28.57 18.92 5.10
CA PRO A 54 28.81 20.25 4.54
C PRO A 54 28.34 20.33 3.07
N GLY A 55 27.50 21.31 2.74
CA GLY A 55 27.05 21.58 1.36
C GLY A 55 25.59 21.23 1.05
N GLU A 56 24.84 20.62 1.97
CA GLU A 56 23.41 20.38 1.78
C GLU A 56 22.58 21.63 2.10
N SER A 57 21.75 22.06 1.15
CA SER A 57 20.74 23.09 1.37
C SER A 57 19.35 22.48 1.29
N ARG A 58 18.51 22.74 2.30
CA ARG A 58 17.09 22.37 2.29
C ARG A 58 16.28 23.65 2.19
N LYS A 59 15.37 23.72 1.21
CA LYS A 59 14.37 24.79 1.14
C LYS A 59 13.16 24.37 1.97
N THR A 60 12.98 24.99 3.12
CA THR A 60 11.74 24.87 3.90
C THR A 60 10.71 25.83 3.32
N LEU A 61 9.63 25.28 2.77
CA LEU A 61 8.43 26.05 2.45
C LEU A 61 7.71 26.34 3.76
N HIS A 62 7.90 27.54 4.31
CA HIS A 62 6.95 28.05 5.28
C HIS A 62 5.59 28.25 4.61
N LYS A 63 4.53 28.17 5.41
CA LYS A 63 3.13 28.25 5.04
C LYS A 63 2.81 29.58 4.34
N ILE A 64 3.13 29.69 3.06
CA ILE A 64 2.69 30.77 2.19
C ILE A 64 1.23 30.45 1.85
N SER A 65 0.35 31.44 1.97
CA SER A 65 -1.07 31.37 1.63
C SER A 65 -1.36 31.22 0.13
N GLU A 66 -0.33 30.95 -0.69
CA GLU A 66 -0.43 30.63 -2.12
C GLU A 66 -0.57 29.11 -2.33
N PRO A 67 -1.11 28.66 -3.48
CA PRO A 67 -1.21 27.24 -3.80
C PRO A 67 0.19 26.64 -4.03
N TRP A 68 0.88 26.32 -2.92
CA TRP A 68 2.23 25.76 -2.86
C TRP A 68 2.44 24.54 -3.79
N ILE A 69 1.37 23.84 -4.18
CA ILE A 69 1.42 22.75 -5.14
C ILE A 69 1.82 23.22 -6.56
N GLU A 70 1.39 24.41 -6.98
CA GLU A 70 1.75 25.01 -8.27
C GLU A 70 3.22 25.40 -8.24
N THR A 71 3.70 25.92 -7.11
CA THR A 71 5.12 26.20 -6.88
C THR A 71 5.94 24.92 -6.97
N ILE A 72 5.50 23.81 -6.37
CA ILE A 72 6.19 22.51 -6.45
C ILE A 72 6.14 21.96 -7.88
N SER A 73 5.00 22.08 -8.57
CA SER A 73 4.83 21.68 -9.98
C SER A 73 5.85 22.38 -10.88
N LEU A 74 5.94 23.70 -10.76
CA LEU A 74 6.91 24.52 -11.48
C LEU A 74 8.36 24.19 -11.09
N TRP A 75 8.63 23.95 -9.81
CA TRP A 75 9.99 23.64 -9.34
C TRP A 75 10.45 22.26 -9.77
N CYS A 76 9.55 21.28 -9.80
CA CYS A 76 9.85 19.89 -10.13
C CYS A 76 9.75 19.58 -11.62
N ASP A 77 9.25 20.53 -12.42
CA ASP A 77 8.91 20.31 -13.83
C ASP A 77 7.98 19.08 -13.98
N GLN A 78 6.98 19.01 -13.11
CA GLN A 78 5.99 17.93 -13.05
C GLN A 78 4.60 18.53 -13.13
N SER A 79 3.69 17.90 -13.86
CA SER A 79 2.29 18.33 -13.86
C SER A 79 1.66 18.18 -12.47
N LEU A 80 0.65 18.99 -12.17
CA LEU A 80 -0.11 18.89 -10.92
C LEU A 80 -0.72 17.49 -10.74
N GLU A 81 -1.16 16.86 -11.83
CA GLU A 81 -1.68 15.50 -11.81
C GLU A 81 -0.60 14.47 -11.47
N SER A 82 0.61 14.63 -11.99
CA SER A 82 1.76 13.77 -11.66
C SER A 82 2.09 13.86 -10.17
N LEU A 83 2.10 15.07 -9.61
CA LEU A 83 2.37 15.29 -8.20
C LEU A 83 1.26 14.72 -7.31
N ALA A 84 -0.01 14.97 -7.64
CA ALA A 84 -1.13 14.42 -6.89
C ALA A 84 -1.21 12.89 -6.95
N TYR A 85 -0.80 12.30 -8.08
CA TYR A 85 -0.65 10.86 -8.22
C TYR A 85 0.51 10.31 -7.40
N ALA A 86 1.62 11.03 -7.29
CA ALA A 86 2.78 10.61 -6.52
C ALA A 86 2.58 10.78 -5.00
N MET A 87 1.76 11.74 -4.57
CA MET A 87 1.61 12.14 -3.17
C MET A 87 0.16 12.10 -2.69
N PRO A 88 -0.23 11.10 -1.88
CA PRO A 88 -1.57 11.01 -1.28
C PRO A 88 -1.99 12.27 -0.51
N GLN A 89 -1.04 12.93 0.13
CA GLN A 89 -1.30 14.12 0.95
C GLN A 89 -1.79 15.31 0.12
N LEU A 90 -1.44 15.36 -1.18
CA LEU A 90 -1.88 16.39 -2.10
C LEU A 90 -3.29 16.11 -2.65
N GLY A 91 -3.56 14.84 -2.99
CA GLY A 91 -4.84 14.45 -3.59
C GLY A 91 -6.05 14.63 -2.66
N LEU A 92 -5.85 14.52 -1.34
CA LEU A 92 -6.91 14.68 -0.33
C LEU A 92 -7.25 16.14 0.00
N GLN A 93 -6.31 17.07 -0.16
CA GLN A 93 -6.53 18.49 0.20
C GLN A 93 -7.13 19.33 -0.93
N GLN A 94 -7.19 18.78 -2.15
CA GLN A 94 -7.61 19.52 -3.34
C GLN A 94 -8.92 19.01 -3.95
N HIS A 95 -9.88 18.63 -3.10
CA HIS A 95 -11.25 18.30 -3.52
C HIS A 95 -11.85 19.45 -4.35
N GLY A 96 -11.72 19.37 -5.68
CA GLY A 96 -12.18 20.37 -6.64
C GLY A 96 -11.24 20.65 -7.81
N LEU A 97 -9.91 20.54 -7.65
CA LEU A 97 -8.94 20.91 -8.69
C LEU A 97 -8.52 19.76 -9.61
N ILE A 98 -8.67 18.52 -9.15
CA ILE A 98 -8.16 17.34 -9.89
C ILE A 98 -9.34 16.46 -10.27
N ASN A 99 -9.60 16.35 -11.58
CA ASN A 99 -10.70 15.55 -12.10
C ASN A 99 -10.49 14.06 -11.76
N PRO A 100 -11.37 13.43 -10.95
CA PRO A 100 -11.27 12.01 -10.61
C PRO A 100 -11.25 11.09 -11.86
N ARG A 101 -11.78 11.57 -12.99
CA ARG A 101 -11.75 10.86 -14.27
C ARG A 101 -10.35 10.72 -14.86
N HIS A 102 -9.40 11.60 -14.53
CA HIS A 102 -7.99 11.44 -14.95
C HIS A 102 -7.31 10.25 -14.24
N PHE A 103 -7.93 9.74 -13.17
CA PHE A 103 -7.52 8.54 -12.47
C PHE A 103 -8.44 7.34 -12.73
N ALA A 104 -9.50 7.49 -13.54
CA ALA A 104 -10.39 6.39 -13.89
C ALA A 104 -9.60 5.31 -14.64
N GLY A 105 -9.51 4.11 -14.05
CA GLY A 105 -8.73 2.98 -14.57
C GLY A 105 -7.29 2.90 -14.05
N ARG A 106 -6.79 3.89 -13.29
CA ARG A 106 -5.49 3.83 -12.62
C ARG A 106 -5.65 3.73 -11.09
N ARG A 107 -4.59 3.21 -10.46
CA ARG A 107 -4.46 2.71 -9.08
C ARG A 107 -5.33 3.48 -8.08
N ALA A 108 -6.11 2.74 -7.30
CA ALA A 108 -7.15 3.26 -6.44
C ALA A 108 -6.62 4.36 -5.50
N HIS A 109 -7.00 5.62 -5.76
CA HIS A 109 -6.71 6.81 -4.95
C HIS A 109 -7.28 6.78 -3.51
N ARG A 110 -7.84 5.66 -3.04
CA ARG A 110 -8.63 5.60 -1.80
C ARG A 110 -7.89 5.01 -0.62
N THR A 111 -6.78 4.32 -0.86
CA THR A 111 -5.98 3.68 0.19
C THR A 111 -4.56 4.21 0.15
N HIS A 112 -4.03 4.53 1.32
CA HIS A 112 -2.66 4.99 1.52
C HIS A 112 -1.97 4.12 2.58
N GLY A 113 -0.65 4.07 2.50
CA GLY A 113 0.16 3.32 3.46
C GLY A 113 1.64 3.70 3.37
N PRO A 114 2.47 3.22 4.30
CA PRO A 114 3.90 3.46 4.26
C PRO A 114 4.53 2.76 3.05
N ALA A 115 5.39 3.48 2.33
CA ALA A 115 6.30 2.88 1.37
C ALA A 115 7.25 1.92 2.09
N CYS A 116 7.80 0.96 1.35
CA CYS A 116 8.86 0.08 1.86
C CYS A 116 10.02 0.92 2.44
N GLN A 117 10.37 0.66 3.70
CA GLN A 117 11.39 1.41 4.43
C GLN A 117 12.76 1.31 3.74
N ARG A 118 13.09 0.14 3.19
CA ARG A 118 14.35 -0.07 2.47
C ARG A 118 14.37 0.67 1.13
N CYS A 119 13.24 0.75 0.42
CA CYS A 119 13.12 1.60 -0.77
C CYS A 119 13.26 3.08 -0.41
N ALA A 120 12.57 3.54 0.64
CA ALA A 120 12.63 4.93 1.07
C ALA A 120 14.06 5.35 1.43
N LEU A 121 14.78 4.50 2.17
CA LEU A 121 16.19 4.69 2.51
C LEU A 121 17.09 4.70 1.25
N ALA A 122 16.92 3.74 0.33
CA ALA A 122 17.69 3.68 -0.91
C ALA A 122 17.49 4.92 -1.81
N HIS A 123 16.37 5.62 -1.65
CA HIS A 123 16.06 6.85 -2.37
C HIS A 123 16.29 8.14 -1.55
N ASP A 124 16.90 8.05 -0.37
CA ASP A 124 17.10 9.18 0.56
C ASP A 124 15.80 9.97 0.82
N ALA A 125 14.66 9.28 0.80
CA ALA A 125 13.34 9.89 0.86
C ALA A 125 12.86 10.16 2.30
N GLY A 126 13.71 9.87 3.28
CA GLY A 126 13.39 9.95 4.70
C GLY A 126 12.79 8.66 5.25
N ARG A 127 12.53 8.65 6.56
CA ARG A 127 12.11 7.44 7.29
C ARG A 127 10.68 7.02 7.00
N PHE A 128 9.79 7.96 6.71
CA PHE A 128 8.37 7.69 6.46
C PHE A 128 7.93 8.40 5.18
N VAL A 129 7.58 7.62 4.16
CA VAL A 129 7.00 8.10 2.91
C VAL A 129 5.66 7.41 2.76
N GLU A 130 4.59 8.17 2.59
CA GLU A 130 3.25 7.63 2.38
C GLU A 130 2.90 7.64 0.89
N ILE A 131 2.41 6.51 0.40
CA ILE A 131 2.13 6.25 -1.01
C ILE A 131 0.68 5.81 -1.20
N HIS A 132 0.14 6.00 -2.42
CA HIS A 132 -1.11 5.38 -2.81
C HIS A 132 -0.90 3.87 -2.95
N THR A 133 -1.73 3.09 -2.30
CA THR A 133 -1.67 1.63 -2.29
C THR A 133 -2.87 1.05 -3.02
N THR A 134 -2.78 -0.22 -3.39
CA THR A 134 -3.89 -1.00 -3.94
C THR A 134 -3.94 -2.34 -3.22
N HIS A 135 -5.03 -3.08 -3.36
CA HIS A 135 -5.21 -4.39 -2.71
C HIS A 135 -4.12 -5.43 -3.03
N GLU A 136 -3.38 -5.29 -4.13
CA GLU A 136 -2.21 -6.14 -4.42
C GLU A 136 -0.85 -5.54 -4.02
N HIS A 137 -0.81 -4.31 -3.51
CA HIS A 137 0.39 -3.66 -3.00
C HIS A 137 0.59 -4.01 -1.53
N VAL A 138 0.84 -5.29 -1.27
CA VAL A 138 1.00 -5.83 0.10
C VAL A 138 2.42 -6.32 0.40
N ILE A 139 3.24 -6.50 -0.64
CA ILE A 139 4.64 -6.92 -0.54
C ILE A 139 5.53 -5.95 -1.32
N CYS A 140 6.70 -5.66 -0.77
CA CYS A 140 7.80 -5.06 -1.53
C CYS A 140 8.61 -6.16 -2.24
N PRO A 141 8.52 -6.29 -3.57
CA PRO A 141 9.21 -7.37 -4.30
C PRO A 141 10.74 -7.25 -4.25
N ASN A 142 11.26 -6.02 -4.14
CA ASN A 142 12.72 -5.79 -4.13
C ASN A 142 13.36 -6.18 -2.79
N HIS A 143 12.58 -6.19 -1.71
CA HIS A 143 13.10 -6.28 -0.35
C HIS A 143 12.50 -7.41 0.47
N GLY A 144 11.48 -8.12 -0.03
CA GLY A 144 10.83 -9.21 0.68
C GLY A 144 10.22 -8.76 2.01
N LEU A 145 9.57 -7.59 2.00
CA LEU A 145 8.90 -7.04 3.17
C LEU A 145 7.38 -7.03 2.96
N TRP A 146 6.63 -7.41 4.00
CA TRP A 146 5.22 -7.10 4.08
C TRP A 146 5.06 -5.59 4.33
N ILE A 147 4.25 -4.95 3.48
CA ILE A 147 3.90 -3.52 3.53
C ILE A 147 2.38 -3.33 3.42
N GLY A 148 1.63 -4.42 3.55
CA GLY A 148 0.19 -4.46 3.38
C GLY A 148 -0.54 -4.06 4.64
N GLU A 149 -1.74 -4.60 4.78
CA GLU A 149 -2.59 -4.38 5.94
C GLU A 149 -1.86 -4.58 7.28
N GLY A 150 -2.24 -3.78 8.28
CA GLY A 150 -1.62 -3.75 9.60
C GLY A 150 -0.35 -2.90 9.67
N THR A 151 0.24 -2.55 8.53
CA THR A 151 1.46 -1.74 8.46
C THR A 151 1.11 -0.25 8.49
N ALA A 152 1.16 0.38 9.67
CA ALA A 152 0.91 1.81 9.81
C ALA A 152 2.21 2.63 9.69
N THR A 153 3.32 2.09 10.18
CA THR A 153 4.62 2.73 10.24
C THR A 153 5.70 1.88 9.57
N PRO A 154 6.88 2.44 9.26
CA PRO A 154 8.00 1.69 8.69
C PRO A 154 8.47 0.56 9.63
N ASP A 155 8.33 0.77 10.94
CA ASP A 155 8.72 -0.19 11.98
C ASP A 155 7.76 -1.39 12.07
N ASP A 156 6.57 -1.30 11.48
CA ASP A 156 5.60 -2.40 11.36
C ASP A 156 5.90 -3.35 10.19
N GLN A 157 6.83 -2.96 9.30
CA GLN A 157 7.20 -3.79 8.14
C GLN A 157 8.05 -4.97 8.59
N LEU A 158 7.59 -6.17 8.27
CA LEU A 158 8.27 -7.42 8.62
C LEU A 158 8.81 -8.14 7.39
N SER A 159 9.89 -8.89 7.58
CA SER A 159 10.43 -9.75 6.54
C SER A 159 9.56 -11.01 6.39
N ILE A 160 9.27 -11.35 5.15
CA ILE A 160 8.53 -12.56 4.77
C ILE A 160 9.45 -13.64 4.20
N SER A 161 10.77 -13.54 4.43
CA SER A 161 11.75 -14.47 3.86
C SER A 161 11.60 -15.90 4.38
N ALA A 162 11.03 -16.07 5.57
CA ALA A 162 10.75 -17.37 6.17
C ALA A 162 9.51 -18.07 5.55
N CYS A 163 8.69 -17.32 4.80
CA CYS A 163 7.35 -17.73 4.37
C CYS A 163 7.24 -17.67 2.83
N PRO A 164 7.84 -18.60 2.08
CA PRO A 164 7.86 -18.59 0.61
C PRO A 164 6.47 -18.65 -0.04
N GLU A 165 5.48 -19.17 0.68
CA GLU A 165 4.07 -19.20 0.31
C GLU A 165 3.47 -17.80 0.13
N ILE A 166 3.91 -16.79 0.90
CA ILE A 166 3.37 -15.43 0.81
C ILE A 166 3.74 -14.77 -0.54
N PRO A 167 5.02 -14.76 -0.98
CA PRO A 167 5.39 -14.33 -2.32
C PRO A 167 4.72 -15.14 -3.44
N ALA A 168 4.61 -16.47 -3.30
CA ALA A 168 3.97 -17.32 -4.30
C ALA A 168 2.48 -16.95 -4.50
N THR A 169 1.76 -16.78 -3.40
CA THR A 169 0.39 -16.29 -3.38
C THR A 169 0.29 -14.89 -3.98
N TRP A 170 1.24 -14.00 -3.71
CA TRP A 170 1.23 -12.66 -4.30
C TRP A 170 1.35 -12.70 -5.83
N HIS A 171 2.22 -13.55 -6.37
CA HIS A 171 2.28 -13.79 -7.81
C HIS A 171 0.96 -14.36 -8.35
N HIS A 172 0.34 -15.30 -7.64
CA HIS A 172 -0.98 -15.81 -7.99
C HIS A 172 -2.03 -14.68 -8.02
N HIS A 173 -2.07 -13.82 -7.02
CA HIS A 173 -2.97 -12.67 -6.95
C HIS A 173 -2.79 -11.73 -8.16
N LYS A 174 -1.54 -11.44 -8.54
CA LYS A 174 -1.23 -10.65 -9.74
C LYS A 174 -1.74 -11.34 -11.01
N ASN A 175 -1.65 -12.65 -11.11
CA ASN A 175 -2.18 -13.43 -12.24
C ASN A 175 -3.72 -13.40 -12.29
N ILE A 176 -4.42 -13.45 -11.15
CA ILE A 176 -5.88 -13.28 -11.10
C ILE A 176 -6.27 -11.91 -11.65
N ILE A 177 -5.58 -10.85 -11.22
CA ILE A 177 -5.82 -9.47 -11.68
C ILE A 177 -5.58 -9.32 -13.19
N GLN A 178 -4.63 -10.05 -13.77
CA GLN A 178 -4.37 -10.04 -15.20
C GLN A 178 -5.44 -10.80 -16.00
N ARG A 179 -5.93 -11.93 -15.46
CA ARG A 179 -6.91 -12.80 -16.13
C ARG A 179 -8.34 -12.29 -16.01
N GLN A 180 -8.65 -11.50 -14.99
CA GLN A 180 -9.98 -11.00 -14.71
C GLN A 180 -10.02 -9.46 -14.76
N VAL A 181 -11.23 -8.89 -14.85
CA VAL A 181 -11.39 -7.44 -14.74
C VAL A 181 -10.93 -7.00 -13.35
N ARG A 182 -9.91 -6.13 -13.28
CA ARG A 182 -9.31 -5.64 -12.03
C ARG A 182 -10.31 -5.20 -10.96
N ASN A 183 -11.40 -4.54 -11.36
CA ASN A 183 -12.46 -4.12 -10.43
C ASN A 183 -13.20 -5.31 -9.80
N ARG A 184 -13.43 -6.38 -10.56
CA ARG A 184 -14.03 -7.63 -10.06
C ARG A 184 -13.10 -8.30 -9.05
N THR A 185 -11.80 -8.41 -9.38
CA THR A 185 -10.80 -8.95 -8.46
C THR A 185 -10.69 -8.13 -7.18
N ARG A 186 -10.70 -6.78 -7.27
CA ARG A 186 -10.70 -5.92 -6.10
C ARG A 186 -11.89 -6.20 -5.18
N LYS A 187 -13.11 -6.17 -5.73
CA LYS A 187 -14.33 -6.42 -4.94
C LYS A 187 -14.31 -7.83 -4.31
N ALA A 188 -13.84 -8.83 -5.06
CA ALA A 188 -13.69 -10.20 -4.57
C ALA A 188 -12.64 -10.29 -3.45
N PHE A 189 -11.50 -9.62 -3.58
CA PHE A 189 -10.46 -9.54 -2.56
C PHE A 189 -10.97 -8.88 -1.27
N GLU A 190 -11.66 -7.73 -1.38
CA GLU A 190 -12.23 -7.03 -0.22
C GLU A 190 -13.28 -7.88 0.52
N THR A 191 -14.12 -8.59 -0.24
CA THR A 191 -15.11 -9.53 0.32
C THR A 191 -14.42 -10.70 1.03
N SER A 192 -13.46 -11.32 0.36
CA SER A 192 -12.71 -12.46 0.88
C SER A 192 -11.90 -12.12 2.12
N ARG A 193 -11.29 -10.92 2.12
CA ARG A 193 -10.63 -10.33 3.29
C ARG A 193 -11.57 -10.25 4.47
N THR A 194 -12.77 -9.69 4.27
CA THR A 194 -13.78 -9.53 5.34
C THR A 194 -14.19 -10.88 5.92
N ILE A 195 -14.52 -11.85 5.05
CA ILE A 195 -14.90 -13.22 5.45
C ILE A 195 -13.78 -13.89 6.25
N THR A 196 -12.55 -13.83 5.74
CA THR A 196 -11.39 -14.53 6.34
C THR A 196 -11.02 -13.93 7.69
N TRP A 197 -11.07 -12.61 7.85
CA TRP A 197 -10.89 -11.95 9.15
C TRP A 197 -11.99 -12.35 10.14
N GLN A 198 -13.25 -12.41 9.71
CA GLN A 198 -14.34 -12.85 10.58
C GLN A 198 -14.18 -14.31 11.00
N TRP A 199 -13.74 -15.20 10.11
CA TRP A 199 -13.41 -16.56 10.48
C TRP A 199 -12.25 -16.63 11.48
N TYR A 200 -11.20 -15.82 11.28
CA TYR A 200 -10.06 -15.75 12.20
C TYR A 200 -10.49 -15.30 13.59
N ASP A 201 -11.29 -14.24 13.67
CA ASP A 201 -11.79 -13.67 14.93
C ASP A 201 -12.78 -14.61 15.65
N GLN A 202 -13.62 -15.33 14.90
CA GLN A 202 -14.68 -16.18 15.48
C GLN A 202 -14.18 -17.56 15.89
N PHE A 203 -13.29 -18.16 15.09
CA PHE A 203 -12.96 -19.57 15.22
C PHE A 203 -11.52 -19.80 15.67
N HIS A 204 -10.60 -18.84 15.50
CA HIS A 204 -9.17 -19.01 15.83
C HIS A 204 -8.51 -20.28 15.22
N HIS A 205 -9.16 -20.92 14.26
CA HIS A 205 -8.79 -22.23 13.73
C HIS A 205 -8.36 -22.11 12.27
N PHE A 206 -7.05 -21.95 12.08
CA PHE A 206 -6.36 -22.10 10.80
C PHE A 206 -4.95 -22.59 11.12
N SER A 207 -4.72 -23.90 11.19
CA SER A 207 -3.39 -24.42 11.55
C SER A 207 -2.33 -23.99 10.53
N TYR A 208 -2.70 -23.84 9.26
CA TYR A 208 -1.86 -23.24 8.23
C TYR A 208 -1.51 -21.77 8.55
N THR A 209 -2.51 -20.92 8.83
CA THR A 209 -2.26 -19.52 9.21
C THR A 209 -1.47 -19.41 10.52
N ALA A 210 -1.67 -20.35 11.45
CA ALA A 210 -0.90 -20.41 12.69
C ALA A 210 0.57 -20.73 12.43
N ASN A 211 0.88 -21.71 11.56
CA ASN A 211 2.26 -22.03 11.17
C ASN A 211 2.94 -20.83 10.50
N VAL A 212 2.28 -20.20 9.52
CA VAL A 212 2.81 -18.99 8.87
C VAL A 212 3.01 -17.87 9.89
N TYR A 213 2.07 -17.70 10.82
CA TYR A 213 2.20 -16.71 11.90
C TYR A 213 3.42 -16.98 12.79
N ASP A 214 3.65 -18.23 13.18
CA ASP A 214 4.77 -18.63 14.05
C ASP A 214 6.13 -18.43 13.33
N ASP A 215 6.21 -18.74 12.04
CA ASP A 215 7.40 -18.49 11.21
C ASP A 215 7.71 -16.98 11.11
N LEU A 216 6.68 -16.16 10.93
CA LEU A 216 6.81 -14.69 10.94
C LEU A 216 7.19 -14.16 12.33
N ALA A 217 6.63 -14.73 13.39
CA ALA A 217 6.91 -14.34 14.77
C ALA A 217 8.37 -14.63 15.17
N THR A 218 8.94 -15.73 14.66
CA THR A 218 10.35 -16.11 14.89
C THR A 218 11.32 -15.08 14.30
N SER A 219 10.93 -14.42 13.21
CA SER A 219 11.76 -13.42 12.50
C SER A 219 11.47 -11.97 12.95
N ARG A 220 10.69 -11.77 14.02
CA ARG A 220 10.13 -10.46 14.39
C ARG A 220 11.11 -9.59 15.19
N PRO A 221 11.21 -8.28 14.89
CA PRO A 221 11.78 -7.31 15.83
C PRO A 221 10.94 -7.23 17.12
N HIS A 222 11.57 -7.13 18.29
CA HIS A 222 10.92 -7.14 19.62
C HIS A 222 9.76 -6.14 19.83
N ARG A 223 9.50 -5.21 18.92
CA ARG A 223 8.47 -4.15 19.04
C ARG A 223 7.49 -4.01 17.86
N ALA A 224 7.57 -4.84 16.82
CA ALA A 224 6.67 -4.69 15.66
C ALA A 224 5.21 -4.95 16.06
N SER A 225 4.19 -4.31 15.46
CA SER A 225 2.78 -4.67 15.75
C SER A 225 2.47 -6.15 15.44
N GLN A 226 1.52 -6.76 16.16
CA GLN A 226 1.02 -8.11 15.81
C GLN A 226 0.16 -8.10 14.55
N GLN A 227 -0.51 -6.99 14.28
CA GLN A 227 -1.49 -6.87 13.21
C GLN A 227 -0.89 -7.13 11.80
N PRO A 228 0.28 -6.60 11.42
CA PRO A 228 0.97 -6.99 10.19
C PRO A 228 1.20 -8.49 10.04
N MET A 229 1.55 -9.20 11.12
CA MET A 229 1.82 -10.64 11.07
C MET A 229 0.54 -11.42 10.82
N VAL A 230 -0.54 -11.09 11.54
CA VAL A 230 -1.85 -11.73 11.31
C VAL A 230 -2.34 -11.45 9.90
N ALA A 231 -2.21 -10.20 9.42
CA ALA A 231 -2.61 -9.85 8.06
C ALA A 231 -1.80 -10.61 7.00
N ALA A 232 -0.49 -10.75 7.21
CA ALA A 232 0.40 -11.48 6.31
C ALA A 232 0.11 -12.99 6.31
N SER A 233 -0.19 -13.59 7.48
CA SER A 233 -0.50 -15.01 7.59
C SER A 233 -1.89 -15.38 7.04
N LEU A 234 -2.86 -14.45 7.09
CA LEU A 234 -4.18 -14.63 6.46
C LEU A 234 -4.14 -14.42 4.94
N TYR A 235 -3.11 -13.76 4.40
CA TYR A 235 -3.05 -13.37 3.00
C TYR A 235 -3.23 -14.53 1.99
N PRO A 236 -2.61 -15.70 2.15
CA PRO A 236 -2.86 -16.87 1.30
C PRO A 236 -4.34 -17.29 1.26
N ALA A 237 -4.98 -17.42 2.41
CA ALA A 237 -6.40 -17.76 2.52
C ALA A 237 -7.30 -16.72 1.83
N ILE A 238 -7.00 -15.43 2.03
CA ILE A 238 -7.74 -14.32 1.40
C ILE A 238 -7.66 -14.41 -0.12
N VAL A 239 -6.47 -14.65 -0.66
CA VAL A 239 -6.26 -14.72 -2.11
C VAL A 239 -6.90 -15.96 -2.73
N GLU A 240 -6.84 -17.12 -2.05
CA GLU A 240 -7.49 -18.35 -2.53
C GLU A 240 -9.02 -18.18 -2.58
N LEU A 241 -9.61 -17.62 -1.52
CA LEU A 241 -11.03 -17.30 -1.51
C LEU A 241 -11.37 -16.25 -2.58
N ALA A 242 -10.52 -15.23 -2.75
CA ALA A 242 -10.71 -14.23 -3.80
C ALA A 242 -10.67 -14.84 -5.20
N ALA A 243 -9.81 -15.83 -5.45
CA ALA A 243 -9.75 -16.54 -6.71
C ALA A 243 -11.06 -17.29 -7.01
N ALA A 244 -11.61 -17.96 -5.99
CA ALA A 244 -12.88 -18.68 -6.09
C ALA A 244 -14.06 -17.70 -6.30
N VAL A 245 -14.18 -16.67 -5.46
CA VAL A 245 -15.23 -15.64 -5.57
C VAL A 245 -15.17 -14.90 -6.91
N ALA A 246 -13.97 -14.58 -7.39
CA ALA A 246 -13.83 -13.84 -8.63
C ALA A 246 -14.09 -14.74 -9.87
N SER A 247 -13.88 -16.06 -9.80
CA SER A 247 -14.12 -16.98 -10.90
C SER A 247 -15.61 -17.08 -11.29
N PRO A 248 -16.00 -16.84 -12.56
CA PRO A 248 -17.37 -17.01 -13.01
C PRO A 248 -17.91 -18.43 -12.82
N TYR A 249 -17.05 -19.44 -13.01
CA TYR A 249 -17.40 -20.84 -12.84
C TYR A 249 -17.78 -21.15 -11.39
N TRP A 250 -16.92 -20.77 -10.44
CA TRP A 250 -17.16 -21.03 -9.02
C TRP A 250 -18.29 -20.17 -8.45
N ALA A 251 -18.42 -18.92 -8.91
CA ALA A 251 -19.56 -18.07 -8.55
C ALA A 251 -20.89 -18.72 -8.97
N LYS A 252 -20.97 -19.28 -10.18
CA LYS A 252 -22.17 -19.99 -10.65
C LYS A 252 -22.53 -21.18 -9.76
N ILE A 253 -21.55 -21.96 -9.33
CA ILE A 253 -21.77 -23.11 -8.41
C ILE A 253 -22.20 -22.60 -7.03
N ALA A 254 -21.52 -21.58 -6.50
CA ALA A 254 -21.80 -21.02 -5.18
C ALA A 254 -23.22 -20.47 -5.04
N HIS A 255 -23.78 -19.88 -6.11
CA HIS A 255 -25.15 -19.35 -6.15
C HIS A 255 -26.19 -20.35 -6.67
N SER A 256 -25.81 -21.61 -6.91
CA SER A 256 -26.75 -22.65 -7.32
C SER A 256 -27.47 -23.28 -6.13
N ASN A 257 -28.48 -24.11 -6.41
CA ASN A 257 -29.15 -24.93 -5.39
C ASN A 257 -28.24 -26.03 -4.80
N HIS A 258 -27.09 -26.31 -5.42
CA HIS A 258 -26.15 -27.36 -5.03
C HIS A 258 -24.71 -26.80 -4.92
N PRO A 259 -24.41 -25.99 -3.90
CA PRO A 259 -23.12 -25.32 -3.75
C PRO A 259 -22.01 -26.22 -3.15
N ASP A 260 -22.24 -27.54 -3.03
CA ASP A 260 -21.37 -28.46 -2.29
C ASP A 260 -19.93 -28.48 -2.83
N ASP A 261 -19.73 -28.56 -4.15
CA ASP A 261 -18.40 -28.55 -4.76
C ASP A 261 -17.61 -27.26 -4.43
N PHE A 262 -18.31 -26.12 -4.36
CA PHE A 262 -17.71 -24.86 -3.96
C PHE A 262 -17.33 -24.89 -2.47
N LEU A 263 -18.23 -25.34 -1.61
CA LEU A 263 -17.99 -25.44 -0.18
C LEU A 263 -16.86 -26.44 0.14
N ASP A 264 -16.75 -27.53 -0.60
CA ASP A 264 -15.69 -28.53 -0.45
C ASP A 264 -14.32 -28.02 -0.87
N ARG A 265 -14.27 -27.23 -1.94
CA ARG A 265 -13.05 -26.51 -2.30
C ARG A 265 -12.60 -25.63 -1.15
N ILE A 266 -13.47 -24.76 -0.63
CA ILE A 266 -13.13 -23.83 0.46
C ILE A 266 -12.74 -24.61 1.72
N SER A 267 -13.50 -25.65 2.07
CA SER A 267 -13.23 -26.56 3.18
C SER A 267 -11.82 -27.13 3.11
N THR A 268 -11.45 -27.66 1.95
CA THR A 268 -10.16 -28.34 1.76
C THR A 268 -8.99 -27.36 1.68
N SER A 269 -9.16 -26.22 0.99
CA SER A 269 -8.04 -25.33 0.67
C SER A 269 -7.83 -24.19 1.67
N ILE A 270 -8.82 -23.87 2.51
CA ILE A 270 -8.78 -22.69 3.38
C ILE A 270 -9.07 -23.05 4.83
N THR A 271 -10.12 -23.82 5.08
CA THR A 271 -10.65 -24.06 6.43
C THR A 271 -10.36 -25.46 6.98
N GLU A 272 -9.42 -26.19 6.37
CA GLU A 272 -8.86 -27.44 6.88
C GLU A 272 -9.91 -28.51 7.23
N GLY A 273 -10.94 -28.64 6.39
CA GLY A 273 -12.02 -29.61 6.57
C GLY A 273 -13.25 -29.05 7.29
N TRP A 274 -13.16 -27.85 7.89
CA TRP A 274 -14.34 -27.16 8.40
C TRP A 274 -15.18 -26.61 7.24
N ARG A 275 -16.47 -26.95 7.20
CA ARG A 275 -17.40 -26.46 6.18
C ARG A 275 -18.12 -25.18 6.67
N PRO A 276 -18.02 -24.05 5.94
CA PRO A 276 -18.64 -22.77 6.31
C PRO A 276 -20.15 -22.75 6.00
N THR A 277 -20.96 -23.41 6.82
CA THR A 277 -22.42 -23.59 6.61
C THR A 277 -23.31 -22.99 7.71
N GLY A 278 -22.71 -22.43 8.78
CA GLY A 278 -23.45 -21.89 9.93
C GLY A 278 -24.41 -20.75 9.57
N ALA A 279 -25.44 -20.55 10.39
CA ALA A 279 -26.41 -19.45 10.22
C ALA A 279 -25.77 -18.05 10.30
N HIS A 280 -24.63 -17.94 10.99
CA HIS A 280 -23.86 -16.71 11.13
C HIS A 280 -22.57 -16.74 10.29
N ASP A 281 -22.45 -17.68 9.35
CA ASP A 281 -21.27 -17.79 8.52
C ASP A 281 -21.18 -16.63 7.50
N PRO A 282 -20.07 -15.88 7.47
CA PRO A 282 -19.95 -14.74 6.59
C PRO A 282 -19.88 -15.09 5.10
N LEU A 283 -19.40 -16.29 4.74
CA LEU A 283 -19.47 -16.80 3.37
C LEU A 283 -20.90 -17.12 2.96
N ARG A 284 -21.72 -17.64 3.89
CA ARG A 284 -23.16 -17.83 3.65
C ARG A 284 -23.85 -16.49 3.36
N SER A 285 -23.61 -15.48 4.18
CA SER A 285 -24.17 -14.13 3.96
C SER A 285 -23.68 -13.49 2.65
N TRP A 286 -22.49 -13.85 2.15
CA TRP A 286 -22.05 -13.45 0.82
C TRP A 286 -22.84 -14.17 -0.29
N LYS A 287 -23.01 -15.49 -0.20
CA LYS A 287 -23.77 -16.28 -1.20
C LYS A 287 -25.22 -15.81 -1.38
N GLU A 288 -25.85 -15.38 -0.29
CA GLU A 288 -27.23 -14.90 -0.28
C GLU A 288 -27.38 -13.49 -0.88
N ARG A 289 -26.27 -12.74 -1.06
CA ARG A 289 -26.27 -11.43 -1.70
C ARG A 289 -26.01 -11.58 -3.20
N ASN A 290 -26.98 -11.23 -4.03
CA ASN A 290 -26.82 -11.21 -5.49
C ASN A 290 -25.73 -10.22 -5.91
N TRP A 291 -24.67 -10.74 -6.51
CA TRP A 291 -23.47 -9.99 -6.91
C TRP A 291 -23.55 -9.43 -8.34
N ASP A 292 -24.63 -9.70 -9.08
CA ASP A 292 -24.81 -9.33 -10.49
C ASP A 292 -25.09 -7.82 -10.72
N THR A 293 -24.55 -6.94 -9.87
CA THR A 293 -24.59 -5.46 -10.05
C THR A 293 -23.22 -4.77 -9.99
#